data_AF-A0A7C6AJ69-F1
#
_entry.id   AF-A0A7C6AJ69-F1
#
_cell.length_a   1.000
_cell.length_b   1.000
_cell.length_c   1.000
_cell.angle_alpha   90.00
_cell.angle_beta   90.00
_cell.angle_gamma   90.00
#
_symmetry.space_group_name_H-M   'P 1'
#
loop_
_entity.id
_entity.type
_entity.pdbx_description
1 polymer ?
#
loop_
_entity_poly.entity_id
_entity_poly.type
_entity_poly.pdbx_seq_one_letter_code
_entity_poly.pdbx_strand_id
1 'polypeptide(L)'
;MFPFDCLGRWWDKGEEIGLVAVNAKEKKILLGEAKWSDKPVGLKALEDLKRRAHLIDWERGKRKEYYCLFSRGGLTAALLK
;
A
#
# COMPACT_ATOMS: atom_id res chain seq x y z
N MET A 1 -13.79 7.79 3.45
CA MET A 1 -13.83 6.31 3.52
C MET A 1 -13.51 5.76 2.14
N PHE A 2 -12.60 4.78 2.02
CA PHE A 2 -12.30 4.14 0.72
C PHE A 2 -13.33 3.02 0.49
N PRO A 3 -14.16 3.06 -0.56
CA PRO A 3 -15.09 1.97 -0.85
C PRO A 3 -14.31 0.75 -1.37
N PHE A 4 -14.55 -0.42 -0.80
CA PHE A 4 -13.92 -1.68 -1.21
C PHE A 4 -14.95 -2.82 -1.22
N ASP A 5 -14.73 -3.78 -2.11
CA ASP A 5 -15.48 -5.03 -2.20
C ASP A 5 -14.79 -6.13 -1.38
N CYS A 6 -13.46 -6.09 -1.32
CA CYS A 6 -12.63 -7.06 -0.62
C CYS A 6 -11.49 -6.38 0.14
N LEU A 7 -11.16 -6.91 1.31
CA LEU A 7 -10.07 -6.42 2.17
C LEU A 7 -9.26 -7.61 2.69
N GLY A 8 -7.94 -7.50 2.68
CA GLY A 8 -7.07 -8.55 3.20
C GLY A 8 -5.59 -8.18 3.14
N ARG A 9 -4.76 -9.22 3.06
CA ARG A 9 -3.32 -9.14 2.83
C ARG A 9 -2.99 -9.82 1.50
N TRP A 10 -1.81 -9.53 0.95
CA TRP A 10 -1.31 -10.19 -0.24
C TRP A 10 0.10 -10.74 -0.01
N TRP A 11 0.35 -11.93 -0.55
CA TRP A 11 1.62 -12.64 -0.45
C TRP A 11 1.95 -13.32 -1.78
N ASP A 12 3.19 -13.17 -2.26
CA ASP A 12 3.73 -13.95 -3.36
C ASP A 12 5.26 -14.04 -3.24
N LYS A 13 5.83 -15.24 -3.42
CA LYS A 13 7.28 -15.47 -3.50
C LYS A 13 8.14 -14.74 -2.45
N GLY A 14 7.66 -14.67 -1.21
CA GLY A 14 8.36 -14.02 -0.10
C GLY A 14 8.13 -12.51 0.05
N GLU A 15 7.29 -11.91 -0.80
CA GLU A 15 6.84 -10.53 -0.69
C GLU A 15 5.47 -10.48 0.03
N GLU A 16 5.28 -9.49 0.90
CA GLU A 16 4.01 -9.24 1.61
C GLU A 16 3.55 -7.81 1.37
N ILE A 17 2.23 -7.62 1.22
CA ILE A 17 1.56 -6.34 1.47
C ILE A 17 0.53 -6.53 2.59
N GLY A 18 0.75 -5.81 3.70
CA GLY A 18 0.00 -6.00 4.94
C GLY A 18 -1.44 -5.50 4.92
N LEU A 19 -1.82 -4.67 3.94
CA LEU A 19 -3.20 -4.25 3.70
C LEU A 19 -3.44 -4.11 2.20
N VAL A 20 -4.45 -4.79 1.69
CA VAL A 20 -4.93 -4.68 0.32
C VAL A 20 -6.45 -4.54 0.35
N ALA A 21 -6.97 -3.42 -0.14
CA ALA A 21 -8.40 -3.22 -0.34
C ALA A 21 -8.67 -3.06 -1.84
N VAL A 22 -9.57 -3.88 -2.40
CA VAL A 22 -9.90 -3.90 -3.82
C VAL A 22 -11.31 -3.37 -4.01
N ASN A 23 -11.47 -2.49 -5.00
CA ASN A 23 -12.76 -2.07 -5.53
C ASN A 23 -12.77 -2.41 -7.02
N ALA A 24 -13.42 -3.52 -7.36
CA ALA A 24 -13.50 -4.04 -8.71
C ALA A 24 -14.38 -3.18 -9.60
N LYS A 25 -15.47 -2.62 -9.05
CA LYS A 25 -16.39 -1.75 -9.80
C LYS A 25 -15.69 -0.52 -10.39
N GLU A 26 -14.85 0.13 -9.60
CA GLU A 26 -14.15 1.35 -10.00
C GLU A 26 -12.68 1.11 -10.40
N LYS A 27 -12.24 -0.16 -10.42
CA LYS A 27 -10.85 -0.56 -10.67
C LYS A 27 -9.85 0.19 -9.78
N LYS A 28 -10.11 0.24 -8.48
CA LYS A 28 -9.22 0.87 -7.50
C LYS A 28 -8.61 -0.18 -6.59
N ILE A 29 -7.37 0.04 -6.19
CA ILE A 29 -6.70 -0.75 -5.16
C ILE A 29 -6.05 0.19 -4.14
N LEU A 30 -6.28 -0.07 -2.85
CA LEU A 30 -5.58 0.57 -1.75
C LEU A 30 -4.58 -0.44 -1.19
N LEU A 31 -3.33 -0.02 -1.11
CA LEU A 31 -2.22 -0.82 -0.63
C LEU A 31 -1.64 -0.14 0.60
N GLY A 32 -1.39 -0.90 1.65
CA GLY A 32 -0.90 -0.34 2.89
C GLY A 32 0.07 -1.23 3.64
N GLU A 33 0.88 -0.55 4.45
CA GLU A 33 1.82 -1.20 5.35
C GLU A 33 1.92 -0.40 6.66
N ALA A 34 2.09 -1.13 7.76
CA ALA A 34 2.35 -0.56 9.07
C ALA A 34 3.81 -0.79 9.48
N LYS A 35 4.48 0.27 9.95
CA LYS A 35 5.81 0.22 10.55
C LYS A 35 5.73 0.69 11.99
N TRP A 36 5.92 -0.22 12.93
CA TRP A 36 5.79 0.05 14.36
C TRP A 36 7.14 0.28 15.04
N SER A 37 7.81 1.37 14.66
CA SER A 37 9.10 1.77 15.24
C SER A 37 9.07 3.23 15.67
N ASP A 38 9.99 3.64 16.55
CA ASP A 38 10.19 5.05 16.93
C ASP A 38 10.77 5.91 15.80
N LYS A 39 11.31 5.28 14.75
CA LYS A 39 11.86 5.99 13.60
C LYS A 39 10.72 6.40 12.65
N PRO A 40 10.74 7.64 12.14
CA PRO A 40 9.77 8.08 11.14
C PRO A 40 9.93 7.28 9.84
N VAL A 41 8.81 7.02 9.19
CA VAL A 41 8.77 6.35 7.88
C VAL A 41 9.03 7.38 6.79
N GLY A 42 9.93 7.05 5.87
CA GLY A 42 10.30 7.90 4.74
C GLY A 42 9.96 7.31 3.38
N LEU A 43 10.41 8.00 2.32
CA LEU A 43 10.12 7.66 0.92
C LEU A 43 10.44 6.21 0.57
N LYS A 44 11.52 5.64 1.12
CA LYS A 44 11.92 4.25 0.88
C LYS A 44 10.78 3.26 1.15
N ALA A 45 10.00 3.44 2.21
CA ALA A 45 8.88 2.54 2.49
C ALA A 45 7.74 2.67 1.47
N LEU A 46 7.48 3.89 0.99
CA LEU A 46 6.51 4.13 -0.07
C LEU A 46 6.98 3.51 -1.40
N GLU A 47 8.25 3.66 -1.73
CA GLU A 47 8.87 3.08 -2.92
C GLU A 47 8.85 1.55 -2.87
N ASP A 48 9.20 0.95 -1.73
CA ASP A 48 9.13 -0.50 -1.52
C ASP A 48 7.69 -1.03 -1.62
N LEU A 49 6.70 -0.28 -1.12
CA LEU A 49 5.29 -0.62 -1.26
C LEU A 49 4.81 -0.52 -2.71
N LYS A 50 5.21 0.53 -3.44
CA LYS A 50 4.94 0.68 -4.89
C LYS A 50 5.58 -0.45 -5.70
N ARG A 51 6.83 -0.82 -5.40
CA ARG A 51 7.52 -1.93 -6.06
C ARG A 51 6.72 -3.24 -5.90
N ARG A 52 6.29 -3.55 -4.68
CA ARG A 52 5.46 -4.75 -4.41
C ARG A 52 4.08 -4.66 -5.07
N ALA A 53 3.49 -3.47 -5.14
CA ALA A 53 2.22 -3.25 -5.84
C ALA A 53 2.26 -3.78 -7.28
N HIS A 54 3.36 -3.52 -8.00
CA HIS A 54 3.54 -3.96 -9.38
C HIS A 54 3.54 -5.48 -9.56
N LEU A 55 3.81 -6.25 -8.50
CA LEU A 55 3.76 -7.72 -8.53
C LEU A 55 2.33 -8.26 -8.47
N ILE A 56 1.35 -7.47 -8.03
CA ILE A 56 -0.05 -7.88 -8.01
C ILE A 56 -0.63 -7.84 -9.43
N ASP A 57 -0.98 -9.01 -9.98
CA ASP A 57 -1.53 -9.17 -11.33
C ASP A 57 -2.88 -8.50 -11.56
N TRP A 58 -3.72 -8.42 -10.53
CA TRP A 58 -5.09 -7.92 -10.63
C TRP A 58 -5.17 -6.53 -11.27
N GLU A 59 -5.81 -6.40 -12.43
CA GLU A 59 -5.98 -5.14 -13.21
C GLU A 59 -4.69 -4.31 -13.35
N ARG A 60 -3.51 -4.94 -13.37
CA ARG A 60 -2.23 -4.23 -13.52
C ARG A 60 -2.22 -3.36 -14.79
N GLY A 61 -1.80 -2.11 -14.64
CA GLY A 61 -1.78 -1.10 -15.71
C GLY A 61 -3.14 -0.49 -16.05
N LYS A 62 -4.25 -0.99 -15.47
CA LYS A 62 -5.61 -0.48 -15.68
C LYS A 62 -6.27 0.04 -14.41
N ARG A 63 -5.79 -0.40 -13.25
CA ARG A 63 -6.28 0.03 -11.93
C ARG A 63 -5.68 1.36 -11.50
N LYS A 64 -6.42 2.08 -10.66
CA LYS A 64 -5.92 3.22 -9.91
C LYS A 64 -5.39 2.77 -8.56
N GLU A 65 -4.16 3.13 -8.27
CA GLU A 65 -3.45 2.71 -7.05
C GLU A 65 -3.45 3.82 -6.01
N TYR A 66 -3.73 3.44 -4.76
CA TYR A 66 -3.69 4.29 -3.58
C TYR A 66 -2.77 3.64 -2.56
N TYR A 67 -2.05 4.49 -1.81
CA TYR A 67 -1.02 4.05 -0.88
C TYR A 67 -1.29 4.62 0.51
N CYS A 68 -1.15 3.79 1.54
CA CYS A 68 -1.31 4.19 2.93
C CYS A 68 -0.16 3.64 3.78
N LEU A 69 0.51 4.52 4.52
CA LEU A 69 1.57 4.15 5.45
C LEU A 69 1.12 4.48 6.87
N PHE A 70 1.16 3.48 7.74
CA PHE A 70 0.93 3.65 9.17
C PHE A 70 2.28 3.63 9.88
N SER A 71 2.54 4.61 10.74
CA SER A 71 3.81 4.75 11.44
C SER A 71 3.61 5.20 12.88
N ARG A 72 4.23 4.50 13.83
CA ARG A 72 4.28 4.95 15.23
C ARG A 72 5.17 6.18 15.39
N GLY A 73 6.36 6.17 14.78
CA GLY A 73 7.32 7.28 14.81
C GLY A 73 7.00 8.44 13.86
N GLY A 74 5.82 8.45 13.23
CA GLY A 74 5.40 9.47 12.28
C GLY A 74 5.96 9.30 10.87
N LEU A 75 5.72 10.29 10.01
CA LEU A 75 6.18 10.33 8.62
C LEU A 75 7.24 11.42 8.47
N THR A 76 8.25 11.18 7.63
CA THR A 76 9.22 12.23 7.26
C THR A 76 8.53 13.35 6.48
N ALA A 77 9.07 14.56 6.55
CA ALA A 77 8.54 15.71 5.81
C ALA A 77 8.43 15.49 4.29
N ALA A 78 9.27 14.60 3.72
CA ALA A 78 9.21 14.23 2.31
C ALA A 78 7.91 13.49 1.92
N LEU A 79 7.19 12.90 2.87
CA LEU A 79 5.89 12.24 2.68
C LEU A 79 4.69 13.13 3.02
N LEU A 80 4.91 14.31 3.59
CA LEU A 80 3.85 15.22 4.05
C LEU A 80 3.58 16.37 3.08
N LYS A 81 4.24 16.37 1.92
CA LYS A 81 4.13 17.42 0.89
C LYS A 81 3.27 16.97 -0.28
#